data_AF-A0A3D3LSK2-F1
#
_entry.id   AF-A0A3D3LSK2-F1
#
_cell.length_a   1.000
_cell.length_b   1.000
_cell.length_c   1.000
_cell.angle_alpha   90.00
_cell.angle_beta   90.00
_cell.angle_gamma   90.00
#
_symmetry.space_group_name_H-M   'P 1'
#
loop_
_entity.id
_entity.type
_entity.pdbx_description
1 polymer ?
#
loop_
_entity_poly.entity_id
_entity_poly.type
_entity_poly.pdbx_seq_one_letter_code
_entity_poly.pdbx_strand_id
1 'polypeptide(L)'
;MKMEITGKITGIKYKLILSDELKEIELNKFDINTAPPTCLLKNEKNIFAISKWVSPKRTRSYPFERVYNSLKINKKITVIPIIKDEGAKGDRDFIQWDTVSLMSLLDVFVIFAYYEKADVNPKNKNKISNQKFDNKYVNSKVKEIEQYHSSALHWNLNELKTNLHFVIDKTKTSYNSIEKQTKVKLHKFSGIDSFKEKIGKDVSLFMDFSRGKAKMAQAREFLTTQPKESLSSLSKSKISILNYLGGQYFLTVDEIEISNNKISLIEGKHSKDNLIPSKSDIKDGLIKMILYCNLKNISVNGKRMRCEPVLCLTSTKLKGSVTSKNNLNEIKKYFEKNKLSPLQIALINEVIKESKANKFTLKLKYSK
;
A
#
# COMPACT_ATOMS: atom_id res chain seq x y z
N MET A 1 -15.61 -0.32 25.64
CA MET A 1 -15.71 1.04 25.06
C MET A 1 -14.86 1.09 23.80
N LYS A 2 -15.40 1.61 22.69
CA LYS A 2 -14.69 1.69 21.41
C LYS A 2 -13.73 2.88 21.49
N MET A 3 -12.43 2.64 21.46
CA MET A 3 -11.44 3.69 21.51
C MET A 3 -11.32 4.38 20.14
N GLU A 4 -11.48 5.71 20.13
CA GLU A 4 -11.35 6.52 18.93
C GLU A 4 -9.99 7.21 18.94
N ILE A 5 -9.15 6.88 17.95
CA ILE A 5 -7.85 7.51 17.75
C ILE A 5 -7.94 8.42 16.53
N THR A 6 -7.57 9.68 16.69
CA THR A 6 -7.46 10.64 15.59
C THR A 6 -6.08 11.25 15.54
N GLY A 7 -5.62 11.62 14.35
CA GLY A 7 -4.35 12.31 14.16
C GLY A 7 -4.34 13.12 12.86
N LYS A 8 -3.39 14.06 12.74
CA LYS A 8 -3.23 14.90 11.57
C LYS A 8 -1.85 14.73 10.94
N ILE A 9 -1.74 14.78 9.61
CA ILE A 9 -0.47 14.85 8.87
C ILE A 9 -0.43 16.19 8.14
N THR A 10 0.57 17.02 8.46
CA THR A 10 0.78 18.33 7.80
C THR A 10 1.88 18.28 6.73
N GLY A 11 2.63 17.19 6.68
CA GLY A 11 3.72 16.95 5.74
C GLY A 11 4.40 15.63 6.08
N ILE A 12 5.15 15.07 5.13
CA ILE A 12 5.90 13.84 5.33
C ILE A 12 7.39 14.14 5.31
N LYS A 13 8.08 13.76 6.38
CA LYS A 13 9.53 13.69 6.44
C LYS A 13 9.91 12.27 6.85
N TYR A 14 10.65 11.58 5.99
CA TYR A 14 11.05 10.21 6.24
C TYR A 14 12.31 9.85 5.44
N LYS A 15 13.27 9.17 6.07
CA LYS A 15 14.50 8.67 5.46
C LYS A 15 14.32 7.20 5.08
N LEU A 16 14.33 6.90 3.79
CA LEU A 16 14.25 5.54 3.26
C LEU A 16 15.63 4.89 3.31
N ILE A 17 15.73 3.68 3.87
CA ILE A 17 16.99 2.92 3.92
C ILE A 17 16.80 1.54 3.29
N LEU A 18 15.66 0.88 3.55
CA LEU A 18 15.42 -0.47 3.04
C LEU A 18 15.01 -0.53 1.54
N SER A 19 14.96 0.61 0.84
CA SER A 19 14.56 0.67 -0.58
C SER A 19 15.51 -0.12 -1.47
N ASP A 20 14.98 -0.85 -2.46
CA ASP A 20 15.82 -1.62 -3.37
C ASP A 20 16.57 -0.74 -4.38
N GLU A 21 17.67 -1.27 -4.91
CA GLU A 21 18.21 -0.83 -6.18
C GLU A 21 17.25 -1.24 -7.31
N LEU A 22 16.91 -0.29 -8.17
CA LEU A 22 15.87 -0.46 -9.17
C LEU A 22 16.53 -0.60 -10.54
N LYS A 23 16.08 -1.61 -11.31
CA LYS A 23 16.53 -1.80 -12.69
C LYS A 23 16.15 -0.58 -13.54
N GLU A 24 17.10 -0.07 -14.30
CA GLU A 24 16.88 0.98 -15.30
C GLU A 24 16.38 0.39 -16.63
N ILE A 25 15.40 1.07 -17.23
CA ILE A 25 14.81 0.72 -18.52
C ILE A 25 14.63 2.02 -19.32
N GLU A 26 15.09 2.02 -20.56
CA GLU A 26 14.83 3.12 -21.50
C GLU A 26 13.33 3.20 -21.82
N LEU A 27 12.77 4.42 -21.79
CA LEU A 27 11.33 4.66 -21.96
C LEU A 27 10.78 4.08 -23.27
N ASN A 28 11.57 4.11 -24.35
CA ASN A 28 11.19 3.55 -25.65
C ASN A 28 11.12 2.00 -25.68
N LYS A 29 11.76 1.33 -24.72
CA LYS A 29 11.77 -0.13 -24.55
C LYS A 29 10.83 -0.60 -23.42
N PHE A 30 10.10 0.33 -22.79
CA PHE A 30 9.26 0.01 -21.65
C PHE A 30 7.97 -0.71 -22.05
N ASP A 31 7.76 -1.88 -21.44
CA ASP A 31 6.47 -2.57 -21.41
C ASP A 31 6.06 -2.86 -19.97
N ILE A 32 4.96 -2.23 -19.54
CA ILE A 32 4.39 -2.38 -18.20
C ILE A 32 4.10 -3.84 -17.85
N ASN A 33 3.81 -4.70 -18.83
CA ASN A 33 3.44 -6.08 -18.61
C ASN A 33 4.65 -6.98 -18.31
N THR A 34 5.80 -6.71 -18.93
CA THR A 34 7.02 -7.52 -18.81
C THR A 34 8.07 -6.91 -17.88
N ALA A 35 8.01 -5.59 -17.64
CA ALA A 35 8.91 -4.91 -16.73
C ALA A 35 8.79 -5.42 -15.28
N PRO A 36 9.84 -5.23 -14.45
CA PRO A 36 9.76 -5.51 -13.01
C PRO A 36 8.59 -4.79 -12.33
N PRO A 37 8.14 -5.25 -11.15
CA PRO A 37 7.06 -4.59 -10.40
C PRO A 37 7.35 -3.12 -10.05
N THR A 38 8.63 -2.78 -9.92
CA THR A 38 9.15 -1.42 -9.74
C THR A 38 10.45 -1.28 -10.50
N CYS A 39 10.61 -0.23 -11.28
CA CYS A 39 11.82 0.04 -12.06
C CYS A 39 12.01 1.56 -12.26
N LEU A 40 13.18 1.94 -12.77
CA LEU A 40 13.45 3.30 -13.24
C LEU A 40 13.18 3.37 -14.73
N LEU A 41 12.45 4.39 -15.16
CA LEU A 41 12.30 4.77 -16.56
C LEU A 41 13.23 5.93 -16.83
N LYS A 42 14.09 5.75 -17.84
CA LYS A 42 15.02 6.77 -18.28
C LYS A 42 14.62 7.29 -19.65
N ASN A 43 14.71 8.60 -19.80
CA ASN A 43 14.77 9.31 -21.06
C ASN A 43 16.02 10.20 -21.00
N GLU A 44 16.44 10.81 -22.12
CA GLU A 44 17.69 11.59 -22.21
C GLU A 44 17.84 12.65 -21.11
N LYS A 45 16.72 13.23 -20.64
CA LYS A 45 16.71 14.33 -19.67
C LYS A 45 16.15 13.98 -18.30
N ASN A 46 15.45 12.85 -18.16
CA ASN A 46 14.62 12.57 -17.00
C ASN A 46 14.73 11.12 -16.54
N ILE A 47 14.66 10.93 -15.22
CA ILE A 47 14.53 9.62 -14.58
C ILE A 47 13.26 9.62 -13.72
N PHE A 48 12.42 8.62 -13.91
CA PHE A 48 11.19 8.41 -13.15
C PHE A 48 11.25 7.04 -12.47
N ALA A 49 10.78 6.92 -11.24
CA ALA A 49 10.45 5.60 -10.70
C ALA A 49 9.02 5.23 -11.10
N ILE A 50 8.81 4.03 -11.62
CA ILE A 50 7.47 3.51 -11.91
C ILE A 50 7.22 2.22 -11.13
N SER A 51 6.04 2.12 -10.51
CA SER A 51 5.54 0.88 -9.91
C SER A 51 4.23 0.44 -10.56
N LYS A 52 3.96 -0.87 -10.59
CA LYS A 52 2.68 -1.41 -11.11
C LYS A 52 1.91 -2.17 -10.04
N TRP A 53 0.59 -2.00 -9.98
CA TRP A 53 -0.30 -2.77 -9.11
C TRP A 53 -0.97 -3.89 -9.91
N VAL A 54 -1.27 -5.01 -9.24
CA VAL A 54 -1.99 -6.15 -9.86
C VAL A 54 -3.49 -6.07 -9.61
N SER A 55 -3.90 -5.44 -8.51
CA SER A 55 -5.29 -5.21 -8.12
C SER A 55 -5.38 -3.80 -7.56
N PRO A 56 -6.52 -3.10 -7.65
CA PRO A 56 -6.72 -1.87 -6.89
C PRO A 56 -6.68 -2.06 -5.37
N LYS A 57 -6.76 -3.31 -4.87
CA LYS A 57 -6.76 -3.62 -3.44
C LYS A 57 -5.35 -3.63 -2.84
N ARG A 58 -5.15 -2.85 -1.77
CA ARG A 58 -3.89 -2.66 -1.04
C ARG A 58 -3.30 -3.94 -0.42
N THR A 59 -4.12 -4.95 -0.16
CA THR A 59 -3.72 -6.17 0.57
C THR A 59 -3.30 -7.33 -0.34
N ARG A 60 -3.20 -7.11 -1.67
CA ARG A 60 -2.84 -8.16 -2.64
C ARG A 60 -1.54 -7.81 -3.36
N SER A 61 -0.63 -8.77 -3.44
CA SER A 61 0.60 -8.67 -4.24
C SER A 61 1.58 -7.54 -3.85
N TYR A 62 1.61 -7.16 -2.57
CA TYR A 62 2.54 -6.16 -2.00
C TYR A 62 2.62 -4.83 -2.77
N PRO A 63 1.50 -4.12 -2.97
CA PRO A 63 1.51 -2.88 -3.73
C PRO A 63 2.25 -1.76 -2.99
N PHE A 64 2.22 -1.78 -1.65
CA PHE A 64 2.92 -0.84 -0.79
C PHE A 64 4.43 -1.00 -0.80
N GLU A 65 4.94 -2.23 -0.89
CA GLU A 65 6.37 -2.47 -1.14
C GLU A 65 6.83 -1.80 -2.45
N ARG A 66 6.05 -1.98 -3.52
CA ARG A 66 6.39 -1.43 -4.84
C ARG A 66 6.42 0.10 -4.82
N VAL A 67 5.48 0.72 -4.13
CA VAL A 67 5.47 2.17 -3.90
C VAL A 67 6.64 2.58 -3.00
N TYR A 68 6.88 1.90 -1.89
CA TYR A 68 7.98 2.19 -0.97
C TYR A 68 9.33 2.26 -1.71
N ASN A 69 9.58 1.30 -2.60
CA ASN A 69 10.79 1.24 -3.41
C ASN A 69 10.94 2.43 -4.39
N SER A 70 9.83 3.03 -4.85
CA SER A 70 9.86 4.17 -5.77
C SER A 70 10.07 5.52 -5.05
N LEU A 71 9.81 5.60 -3.74
CA LEU A 71 9.82 6.85 -2.97
C LEU A 71 11.20 7.53 -2.90
N LYS A 72 12.30 6.82 -3.19
CA LYS A 72 13.65 7.41 -3.20
C LYS A 72 13.90 8.34 -4.39
N ILE A 73 13.04 8.31 -5.40
CA ILE A 73 13.14 9.10 -6.62
C ILE A 73 12.14 10.25 -6.56
N ASN A 74 12.56 11.44 -7.02
CA ASN A 74 11.73 12.64 -6.96
C ASN A 74 10.39 12.46 -7.69
N LYS A 75 10.44 12.14 -8.99
CA LYS A 75 9.23 11.92 -9.80
C LYS A 75 8.92 10.42 -9.85
N LYS A 76 7.78 10.08 -9.27
CA LYS A 76 7.39 8.70 -8.95
C LYS A 76 5.96 8.45 -9.39
N ILE A 77 5.78 7.38 -10.17
CA ILE A 77 4.55 7.02 -10.86
C ILE A 77 4.11 5.65 -10.35
N THR A 78 2.80 5.47 -10.17
CA THR A 78 2.23 4.15 -9.97
C THR A 78 1.07 3.89 -10.93
N VAL A 79 1.10 2.74 -11.59
CA VAL A 79 0.02 2.28 -12.47
C VAL A 79 -0.92 1.39 -11.68
N ILE A 80 -2.20 1.77 -11.60
CA ILE A 80 -3.20 1.05 -10.81
C ILE A 80 -4.39 0.68 -11.71
N PRO A 81 -4.77 -0.61 -11.80
CA PRO A 81 -6.01 -1.00 -12.46
C PRO A 81 -7.19 -0.46 -11.65
N ILE A 82 -8.10 0.28 -12.28
CA ILE A 82 -9.27 0.82 -11.55
C ILE A 82 -10.24 -0.29 -11.11
N ILE A 83 -10.25 -1.40 -11.82
CA ILE A 83 -11.05 -2.59 -11.54
C ILE A 83 -10.20 -3.82 -11.85
N LYS A 84 -10.30 -4.84 -11.01
CA LYS A 84 -9.79 -6.18 -11.31
C LYS A 84 -10.92 -7.19 -11.13
N ASP A 85 -11.40 -7.72 -12.24
CA ASP A 85 -12.39 -8.81 -12.29
C ASP A 85 -11.67 -10.14 -12.59
N GLU A 86 -11.89 -11.17 -11.77
CA GLU A 86 -11.32 -12.51 -11.97
C GLU A 86 -12.32 -13.51 -12.58
N GLY A 87 -13.52 -13.07 -12.96
CA GLY A 87 -14.61 -13.94 -13.39
C GLY A 87 -15.75 -13.97 -12.38
N ALA A 88 -16.95 -14.35 -12.81
CA ALA A 88 -18.17 -14.37 -11.99
C ALA A 88 -18.08 -15.29 -10.75
N LYS A 89 -17.16 -16.27 -10.77
CA LYS A 89 -16.84 -17.15 -9.63
C LYS A 89 -15.54 -16.73 -8.92
N GLY A 90 -15.07 -15.51 -9.18
CA GLY A 90 -13.86 -14.93 -8.60
C GLY A 90 -14.10 -13.61 -7.92
N ASP A 91 -13.01 -12.94 -7.59
CA ASP A 91 -13.07 -11.66 -6.93
C ASP A 91 -13.28 -10.52 -7.94
N ARG A 92 -13.91 -9.46 -7.46
CA ARG A 92 -14.01 -8.19 -8.17
C ARG A 92 -13.61 -7.04 -7.26
N ASP A 93 -12.43 -6.49 -7.50
CA ASP A 93 -11.89 -5.38 -6.73
C ASP A 93 -12.06 -4.06 -7.49
N PHE A 94 -12.33 -2.97 -6.78
CA PHE A 94 -12.47 -1.61 -7.32
C PHE A 94 -11.50 -0.66 -6.60
N ILE A 95 -11.00 0.35 -7.32
CA ILE A 95 -10.19 1.42 -6.73
C ILE A 95 -11.01 2.23 -5.72
N GLN A 96 -10.32 2.70 -4.68
CA GLN A 96 -10.91 3.50 -3.60
C GLN A 96 -10.20 4.85 -3.53
N TRP A 97 -10.94 5.90 -3.16
CA TRP A 97 -10.38 7.24 -2.94
C TRP A 97 -9.17 7.24 -2.01
N ASP A 98 -9.23 6.48 -0.90
CA ASP A 98 -8.16 6.41 0.08
C ASP A 98 -6.82 5.98 -0.53
N THR A 99 -6.85 5.13 -1.56
CA THR A 99 -5.65 4.75 -2.32
C THR A 99 -5.09 5.96 -3.07
N VAL A 100 -5.93 6.69 -3.82
CA VAL A 100 -5.51 7.87 -4.60
C VAL A 100 -5.03 9.00 -3.68
N SER A 101 -5.75 9.23 -2.59
CA SER A 101 -5.41 10.21 -1.56
C SER A 101 -4.08 9.87 -0.89
N LEU A 102 -3.80 8.58 -0.62
CA LEU A 102 -2.52 8.16 -0.03
C LEU A 102 -1.37 8.37 -1.01
N MET A 103 -1.57 8.03 -2.29
CA MET A 103 -0.57 8.28 -3.33
C MET A 103 -0.29 9.77 -3.46
N SER A 104 -1.32 10.62 -3.42
CA SER A 104 -1.17 12.08 -3.45
C SER A 104 -0.40 12.62 -2.25
N LEU A 105 -0.67 12.10 -1.04
CA LEU A 105 0.07 12.48 0.18
C LEU A 105 1.55 12.07 0.12
N LEU A 106 1.84 10.91 -0.48
CA LEU A 106 3.20 10.44 -0.72
C LEU A 106 3.86 11.08 -1.94
N ASP A 107 3.17 12.02 -2.61
CA ASP A 107 3.59 12.68 -3.85
C ASP A 107 3.89 11.70 -5.01
N VAL A 108 3.00 10.72 -5.17
CA VAL A 108 3.04 9.69 -6.22
C VAL A 108 1.94 9.95 -7.27
N PHE A 109 2.36 10.09 -8.51
CA PHE A 109 1.46 10.25 -9.67
C PHE A 109 0.78 8.93 -9.98
N VAL A 110 -0.55 8.93 -10.06
CA VAL A 110 -1.35 7.75 -10.35
C VAL A 110 -1.74 7.73 -11.82
N ILE A 111 -1.44 6.63 -12.50
CA ILE A 111 -2.03 6.30 -13.80
C ILE A 111 -3.17 5.32 -13.54
N PHE A 112 -4.40 5.78 -13.74
CA PHE A 112 -5.56 4.90 -13.77
C PHE A 112 -5.55 4.08 -15.06
N ALA A 113 -5.47 2.77 -14.92
CA ALA A 113 -5.34 1.85 -16.03
C ALA A 113 -6.46 0.79 -16.04
N TYR A 114 -6.54 0.06 -17.15
CA TYR A 114 -7.45 -1.04 -17.36
C TYR A 114 -6.70 -2.24 -17.95
N TYR A 115 -7.24 -3.44 -17.69
CA TYR A 115 -6.74 -4.66 -18.30
C TYR A 115 -7.36 -4.84 -19.68
N GLU A 116 -6.54 -5.01 -20.70
CA GLU A 116 -6.96 -5.23 -22.09
C GLU A 116 -7.08 -6.71 -22.43
N LYS A 117 -6.21 -7.55 -21.85
CA LYS A 117 -6.11 -8.99 -22.13
C LYS A 117 -6.05 -9.79 -20.85
N ALA A 118 -6.44 -11.06 -20.91
CA ALA A 118 -6.30 -12.02 -19.82
C ALA A 118 -6.30 -13.45 -20.36
N ASP A 119 -5.80 -14.38 -19.56
CA ASP A 119 -5.80 -15.81 -19.88
C ASP A 119 -6.81 -16.54 -19.00
N VAL A 120 -7.34 -17.68 -19.48
CA VAL A 120 -8.08 -18.61 -18.62
C VAL A 120 -7.16 -19.09 -17.49
N ASN A 121 -7.64 -19.06 -16.25
CA ASN A 121 -6.82 -19.51 -15.13
C ASN A 121 -6.57 -21.02 -15.23
N PRO A 122 -5.30 -21.47 -15.27
CA PRO A 122 -4.97 -22.88 -15.50
C PRO A 122 -5.44 -23.80 -14.37
N LYS A 123 -5.58 -23.26 -13.14
CA LYS A 123 -6.04 -24.00 -11.96
C LYS A 123 -7.55 -23.94 -11.77
N ASN A 124 -8.22 -22.94 -12.32
CA ASN A 124 -9.67 -22.79 -12.23
C ASN A 124 -10.24 -22.20 -13.52
N LYS A 125 -10.74 -23.08 -14.39
CA LYS A 125 -11.29 -22.69 -15.71
C LYS A 125 -12.49 -21.73 -15.64
N ASN A 126 -13.08 -21.51 -14.48
CA ASN A 126 -14.14 -20.51 -14.28
C ASN A 126 -13.62 -19.12 -13.89
N LYS A 127 -12.30 -18.92 -13.86
CA LYS A 127 -11.64 -17.65 -13.57
C LYS A 127 -10.69 -17.25 -14.69
N ILE A 128 -10.39 -15.96 -14.75
CA ILE A 128 -9.28 -15.42 -15.55
C ILE A 128 -8.07 -15.09 -14.67
N SER A 129 -6.89 -15.06 -15.29
CA SER A 129 -5.61 -14.71 -14.65
C SER A 129 -4.70 -14.01 -15.67
N ASN A 130 -3.45 -13.69 -15.28
CA ASN A 130 -2.45 -13.08 -16.16
C ASN A 130 -2.96 -11.85 -16.93
N GLN A 131 -3.75 -11.01 -16.25
CA GLN A 131 -4.35 -9.84 -16.87
C GLN A 131 -3.25 -8.83 -17.26
N LYS A 132 -3.30 -8.32 -18.50
CA LYS A 132 -2.30 -7.43 -19.09
C LYS A 132 -2.89 -6.05 -19.37
N PHE A 133 -2.16 -5.01 -18.99
CA PHE A 133 -2.53 -3.62 -19.27
C PHE A 133 -2.35 -3.30 -20.75
N ASP A 134 -3.09 -2.31 -21.22
CA ASP A 134 -2.79 -1.62 -22.48
C ASP A 134 -1.47 -0.83 -22.31
N ASN A 135 -0.38 -1.37 -22.86
CA ASN A 135 0.94 -0.76 -22.74
C ASN A 135 1.05 0.58 -23.51
N LYS A 136 0.30 0.76 -24.59
CA LYS A 136 0.33 2.01 -25.37
C LYS A 136 -0.29 3.14 -24.56
N TYR A 137 -1.43 2.87 -23.94
CA TYR A 137 -2.09 3.80 -23.04
C TYR A 137 -1.22 4.15 -21.82
N VAL A 138 -0.60 3.16 -21.17
CA VAL A 138 0.29 3.44 -20.03
C VAL A 138 1.47 4.32 -20.45
N ASN A 139 2.10 4.03 -21.59
CA ASN A 139 3.20 4.85 -22.12
C ASN A 139 2.77 6.28 -22.47
N SER A 140 1.57 6.49 -23.02
CA SER A 140 1.08 7.85 -23.28
C SER A 140 0.91 8.64 -21.98
N LYS A 141 0.33 8.04 -20.94
CA LYS A 141 0.17 8.68 -19.64
C LYS A 141 1.51 8.98 -18.95
N VAL A 142 2.53 8.12 -19.12
CA VAL A 142 3.88 8.41 -18.62
C VAL A 142 4.46 9.65 -19.30
N LYS A 143 4.30 9.80 -20.63
CA LYS A 143 4.74 10.99 -21.37
C LYS A 143 3.99 12.25 -20.98
N GLU A 144 2.68 12.14 -20.71
CA GLU A 144 1.90 13.26 -20.17
C GLU A 144 2.42 13.70 -18.80
N ILE A 145 2.71 12.75 -17.90
CA ILE A 145 3.30 13.05 -16.58
C ILE A 145 4.69 13.66 -16.72
N GLU A 146 5.51 13.22 -17.69
CA GLU A 146 6.83 13.82 -17.97
C GLU A 146 6.71 15.34 -18.16
N GLN A 147 5.70 15.80 -18.91
CA GLN A 147 5.40 17.21 -19.19
C GLN A 147 4.61 17.91 -18.08
N TYR A 148 4.16 17.19 -17.06
CA TYR A 148 3.36 17.76 -15.97
C TYR A 148 4.27 18.36 -14.89
N HIS A 149 4.14 19.67 -14.67
CA HIS A 149 4.98 20.43 -13.72
C HIS A 149 4.35 20.62 -12.34
N SER A 150 3.03 20.45 -12.21
CA SER A 150 2.34 20.53 -10.91
C SER A 150 2.52 19.24 -10.10
N SER A 151 2.16 19.28 -8.81
CA SER A 151 2.35 18.14 -7.90
C SER A 151 1.48 16.93 -8.26
N ALA A 152 1.83 15.77 -7.70
CA ALA A 152 1.06 14.54 -7.88
C ALA A 152 -0.41 14.68 -7.43
N LEU A 153 -0.69 15.51 -6.41
CA LEU A 153 -2.05 15.82 -5.99
C LEU A 153 -2.87 16.41 -7.14
N HIS A 154 -2.35 17.46 -7.78
CA HIS A 154 -3.05 18.14 -8.87
C HIS A 154 -3.28 17.20 -10.04
N TRP A 155 -2.27 16.41 -10.40
CA TRP A 155 -2.40 15.38 -11.42
C TRP A 155 -3.49 14.36 -11.06
N ASN A 156 -3.44 13.78 -9.86
CA ASN A 156 -4.36 12.74 -9.43
C ASN A 156 -5.82 13.24 -9.39
N LEU A 157 -6.05 14.47 -8.92
CA LEU A 157 -7.37 15.10 -8.93
C LEU A 157 -7.86 15.37 -10.36
N ASN A 158 -6.97 15.85 -11.23
CA ASN A 158 -7.30 16.07 -12.64
C ASN A 158 -7.66 14.74 -13.33
N GLU A 159 -6.86 13.70 -13.15
CA GLU A 159 -7.12 12.37 -13.70
C GLU A 159 -8.47 11.80 -13.27
N LEU A 160 -8.85 11.99 -12.01
CA LEU A 160 -10.16 11.60 -11.51
C LEU A 160 -11.29 12.36 -12.22
N LYS A 161 -11.10 13.65 -12.48
CA LYS A 161 -12.12 14.52 -13.07
C LYS A 161 -12.27 14.30 -14.59
N THR A 162 -11.16 14.17 -15.31
CA THR A 162 -11.15 14.25 -16.77
C THR A 162 -10.97 12.90 -17.46
N ASN A 163 -10.30 11.94 -16.83
CA ASN A 163 -9.89 10.69 -17.48
C ASN A 163 -10.59 9.45 -16.91
N LEU A 164 -11.00 9.46 -15.64
CA LEU A 164 -11.53 8.26 -14.96
C LEU A 164 -12.73 7.62 -15.69
N HIS A 165 -13.69 8.41 -16.19
CA HIS A 165 -14.82 7.89 -16.96
C HIS A 165 -14.38 7.14 -18.23
N PHE A 166 -13.43 7.73 -18.95
CA PHE A 166 -12.86 7.10 -20.13
C PHE A 166 -12.21 5.75 -19.78
N VAL A 167 -11.44 5.70 -18.68
CA VAL A 167 -10.81 4.45 -18.21
C VAL A 167 -11.86 3.41 -17.79
N ILE A 168 -12.99 3.82 -17.19
CA ILE A 168 -14.10 2.93 -16.85
C ILE A 168 -14.76 2.36 -18.12
N ASP A 169 -14.99 3.20 -19.13
CA ASP A 169 -15.58 2.75 -20.39
C ASP A 169 -14.66 1.78 -21.12
N LYS A 170 -13.35 2.08 -21.15
CA LYS A 170 -12.33 1.14 -21.65
C LYS A 170 -12.33 -0.16 -20.86
N THR A 171 -12.43 -0.12 -19.54
CA THR A 171 -12.53 -1.31 -18.69
C THR A 171 -13.73 -2.18 -19.06
N LYS A 172 -14.91 -1.57 -19.25
CA LYS A 172 -16.14 -2.28 -19.64
C LYS A 172 -15.98 -2.94 -21.01
N THR A 173 -15.49 -2.20 -22.01
CA THR A 173 -15.25 -2.73 -23.35
C THR A 173 -14.21 -3.84 -23.35
N SER A 174 -13.08 -3.67 -22.65
CA SER A 174 -12.04 -4.69 -22.54
C SER A 174 -12.51 -5.95 -21.83
N TYR A 175 -13.29 -5.83 -20.76
CA TYR A 175 -13.84 -7.02 -20.10
C TYR A 175 -14.86 -7.77 -20.95
N ASN A 176 -15.68 -7.08 -21.75
CA ASN A 176 -16.54 -7.73 -22.74
C ASN A 176 -15.70 -8.51 -23.78
N SER A 177 -14.60 -7.93 -24.27
CA SER A 177 -13.69 -8.62 -25.18
C SER A 177 -13.00 -9.83 -24.53
N ILE A 178 -12.54 -9.69 -23.27
CA ILE A 178 -11.91 -10.77 -22.51
C ILE A 178 -12.90 -11.93 -22.27
N GLU A 179 -14.14 -11.65 -21.89
CA GLU A 179 -15.19 -12.66 -21.70
C GLU A 179 -15.42 -13.46 -22.99
N LYS A 180 -15.50 -12.77 -24.15
CA LYS A 180 -15.64 -13.42 -25.47
C LYS A 180 -14.44 -14.28 -25.85
N GLN A 181 -13.22 -13.77 -25.65
CA GLN A 181 -11.98 -14.46 -26.01
C GLN A 181 -11.71 -15.69 -25.13
N THR A 182 -11.90 -15.54 -23.82
CA THR A 182 -11.60 -16.59 -22.83
C THR A 182 -12.76 -17.56 -22.62
N LYS A 183 -13.98 -17.18 -23.03
CA LYS A 183 -15.25 -17.87 -22.73
C LYS A 183 -15.53 -17.98 -21.21
N VAL A 184 -14.80 -17.25 -20.38
CA VAL A 184 -15.01 -17.20 -18.93
C VAL A 184 -15.99 -16.09 -18.60
N LYS A 185 -17.13 -16.47 -18.02
CA LYS A 185 -18.15 -15.51 -17.59
C LYS A 185 -17.60 -14.54 -16.55
N LEU A 186 -17.76 -13.24 -16.76
CA LEU A 186 -17.38 -12.17 -15.83
C LEU A 186 -18.58 -11.67 -15.01
N HIS A 187 -18.33 -10.84 -14.01
CA HIS A 187 -19.42 -10.23 -13.25
C HIS A 187 -20.25 -9.28 -14.12
N LYS A 188 -21.53 -9.14 -13.77
CA LYS A 188 -22.45 -8.22 -14.46
C LYS A 188 -21.89 -6.80 -14.53
N PHE A 189 -22.06 -6.14 -15.68
CA PHE A 189 -21.59 -4.77 -15.89
C PHE A 189 -22.34 -3.72 -15.07
N SER A 190 -23.52 -4.03 -14.53
CA SER A 190 -24.24 -3.14 -13.61
C SER A 190 -23.40 -2.69 -12.41
N GLY A 191 -22.46 -3.52 -11.95
CA GLY A 191 -21.50 -3.13 -10.91
C GLY A 191 -20.50 -2.06 -11.36
N ILE A 192 -20.08 -2.10 -12.63
CA ILE A 192 -19.22 -1.06 -13.24
C ILE A 192 -20.03 0.21 -13.47
N ASP A 193 -21.28 0.08 -13.95
CA ASP A 193 -22.15 1.22 -14.19
C ASP A 193 -22.46 1.96 -12.89
N SER A 194 -22.80 1.24 -11.82
CA SER A 194 -22.98 1.84 -10.49
C SER A 194 -21.70 2.48 -9.95
N PHE A 195 -20.53 1.92 -10.26
CA PHE A 195 -19.25 2.52 -9.91
C PHE A 195 -19.05 3.84 -10.68
N LYS A 196 -19.25 3.86 -12.00
CA LYS A 196 -19.18 5.05 -12.85
C LYS A 196 -20.07 6.19 -12.34
N GLU A 197 -21.33 5.87 -12.01
CA GLU A 197 -22.29 6.85 -11.52
C GLU A 197 -21.86 7.50 -10.20
N LYS A 198 -21.27 6.71 -9.29
CA LYS A 198 -20.90 7.17 -7.94
C LYS A 198 -19.61 7.96 -7.88
N ILE A 199 -18.70 7.73 -8.81
CA ILE A 199 -17.38 8.37 -8.80
C ILE A 199 -17.20 9.44 -9.87
N GLY A 200 -18.12 9.46 -10.84
CA GLY A 200 -17.95 10.21 -12.05
C GLY A 200 -18.58 11.60 -12.08
N LYS A 201 -19.51 11.92 -11.17
CA LYS A 201 -20.22 13.20 -11.20
C LYS A 201 -19.47 14.31 -10.46
N ASP A 202 -18.77 13.96 -9.38
CA ASP A 202 -18.00 14.90 -8.55
C ASP A 202 -16.94 14.12 -7.74
N VAL A 203 -15.75 14.69 -7.58
CA VAL A 203 -14.71 14.17 -6.67
C VAL A 203 -15.25 14.06 -5.25
N SER A 204 -16.12 14.97 -4.81
CA SER A 204 -16.77 14.92 -3.49
C SER A 204 -17.61 13.65 -3.30
N LEU A 205 -18.36 13.24 -4.34
CA LEU A 205 -19.16 12.01 -4.33
C LEU A 205 -18.27 10.76 -4.28
N PHE A 206 -17.15 10.77 -5.02
CA PHE A 206 -16.18 9.67 -4.95
C PHE A 206 -15.55 9.57 -3.55
N MET A 207 -15.23 10.71 -2.95
CA MET A 207 -14.72 10.80 -1.58
C MET A 207 -15.72 10.19 -0.59
N ASP A 208 -16.97 10.65 -0.60
CA ASP A 208 -17.96 10.21 0.39
C ASP A 208 -18.35 8.74 0.22
N PHE A 209 -18.52 8.28 -1.03
CA PHE A 209 -18.72 6.86 -1.34
C PHE A 209 -17.56 6.00 -0.82
N SER A 210 -16.33 6.44 -1.09
CA SER A 210 -15.13 5.71 -0.66
C SER A 210 -14.94 5.74 0.85
N ARG A 211 -15.23 6.87 1.52
CA ARG A 211 -15.17 6.98 2.99
C ARG A 211 -16.14 6.01 3.66
N GLY A 212 -17.36 5.85 3.12
CA GLY A 212 -18.30 4.83 3.57
C GLY A 212 -17.72 3.41 3.43
N LYS A 213 -17.13 3.10 2.27
CA LYS A 213 -16.46 1.81 2.02
C LYS A 213 -15.24 1.57 2.91
N ALA A 214 -14.46 2.60 3.20
CA ALA A 214 -13.29 2.55 4.06
C ALA A 214 -13.68 2.31 5.51
N LYS A 215 -14.68 3.03 6.05
CA LYS A 215 -15.25 2.77 7.39
C LYS A 215 -15.76 1.34 7.53
N MET A 216 -16.46 0.83 6.50
CA MET A 216 -16.92 -0.56 6.46
C MET A 216 -15.75 -1.56 6.40
N ALA A 217 -14.73 -1.29 5.59
CA ALA A 217 -13.55 -2.15 5.48
C ALA A 217 -12.78 -2.21 6.80
N GLN A 218 -12.54 -1.05 7.42
CA GLN A 218 -11.91 -0.93 8.73
C GLN A 218 -12.75 -1.61 9.83
N ALA A 219 -14.09 -1.56 9.76
CA ALA A 219 -14.95 -2.28 10.69
C ALA A 219 -14.85 -3.80 10.53
N ARG A 220 -14.83 -4.31 9.29
CA ARG A 220 -14.59 -5.73 9.03
C ARG A 220 -13.20 -6.15 9.50
N GLU A 221 -12.17 -5.38 9.15
CA GLU A 221 -10.78 -5.71 9.47
C GLU A 221 -10.50 -5.70 10.98
N PHE A 222 -11.12 -4.77 11.71
CA PHE A 222 -11.08 -4.74 13.18
C PHE A 222 -11.68 -6.00 13.81
N LEU A 223 -12.69 -6.62 13.19
CA LEU A 223 -13.32 -7.84 13.68
C LEU A 223 -12.60 -9.11 13.22
N THR A 224 -11.73 -9.02 12.22
CA THR A 224 -11.02 -10.19 11.67
C THR A 224 -9.64 -10.36 12.28
N THR A 225 -9.33 -11.57 12.74
CA THR A 225 -7.97 -11.98 13.06
C THR A 225 -7.20 -12.26 11.76
N GLN A 226 -6.13 -11.48 11.49
CA GLN A 226 -5.28 -11.70 10.31
C GLN A 226 -4.13 -12.65 10.67
N PRO A 227 -3.96 -13.80 10.01
CA PRO A 227 -2.88 -14.74 10.33
C PRO A 227 -1.46 -14.18 10.12
N LYS A 228 -1.35 -13.09 9.34
CA LYS A 228 -0.10 -12.33 9.15
C LYS A 228 0.19 -11.31 10.26
N GLU A 229 -0.69 -11.24 11.27
CA GLU A 229 -0.59 -10.41 12.46
C GLU A 229 -0.69 -11.34 13.67
N SER A 230 0.42 -11.67 14.32
CA SER A 230 0.40 -12.37 15.62
C SER A 230 0.71 -11.35 16.70
N LEU A 231 -0.31 -11.02 17.48
CA LEU A 231 -0.35 -9.88 18.39
C LEU A 231 -0.41 -10.35 19.84
N SER A 232 0.14 -9.56 20.77
CA SER A 232 0.18 -9.92 22.20
C SER A 232 -1.14 -9.61 22.92
N SER A 233 -1.95 -8.71 22.38
CA SER A 233 -3.24 -8.31 22.91
C SER A 233 -4.29 -8.23 21.80
N LEU A 234 -5.56 -8.34 22.16
CA LEU A 234 -6.71 -8.13 21.26
C LEU A 234 -7.06 -6.64 21.11
N SER A 235 -6.08 -5.74 21.23
CA SER A 235 -6.30 -4.29 21.30
C SER A 235 -6.40 -3.61 19.93
N LYS A 236 -6.58 -4.38 18.84
CA LYS A 236 -6.71 -3.84 17.47
C LYS A 236 -7.63 -2.63 17.47
N SER A 237 -7.18 -1.54 16.88
CA SER A 237 -7.83 -0.24 17.03
C SER A 237 -7.99 0.47 15.71
N LYS A 238 -8.92 1.43 15.69
CA LYS A 238 -9.22 2.24 14.52
C LYS A 238 -8.53 3.59 14.68
N ILE A 239 -7.84 4.03 13.63
CA ILE A 239 -7.29 5.38 13.55
C ILE A 239 -7.89 6.12 12.35
N SER A 240 -8.28 7.37 12.60
CA SER A 240 -8.66 8.32 11.54
C SER A 240 -7.56 9.37 11.40
N ILE A 241 -6.92 9.40 10.24
CA ILE A 241 -5.85 10.36 9.94
C ILE A 241 -6.40 11.40 8.98
N LEU A 242 -6.30 12.68 9.32
CA LEU A 242 -6.58 13.79 8.40
C LEU A 242 -5.28 14.36 7.86
N ASN A 243 -5.19 14.62 6.56
CA ASN A 243 -4.08 15.40 6.03
C ASN A 243 -4.48 16.86 5.76
N TYR A 244 -3.48 17.71 5.54
CA TYR A 244 -3.68 19.13 5.22
C TYR A 244 -4.32 19.38 3.84
N LEU A 245 -4.42 18.35 3.00
CA LEU A 245 -5.01 18.37 1.65
C LEU A 245 -6.49 17.94 1.65
N GLY A 246 -7.12 17.79 2.82
CA GLY A 246 -8.52 17.35 2.94
C GLY A 246 -8.74 15.83 2.83
N GLY A 247 -7.66 15.05 2.71
CA GLY A 247 -7.68 13.60 2.76
C GLY A 247 -8.00 13.09 4.17
N GLN A 248 -8.85 12.06 4.26
CA GLN A 248 -9.19 11.38 5.50
C GLN A 248 -8.99 9.88 5.31
N TYR A 249 -8.10 9.28 6.10
CA TYR A 249 -7.72 7.87 6.01
C TYR A 249 -8.27 7.10 7.21
N PHE A 250 -9.11 6.10 6.93
CA PHE A 250 -9.61 5.18 7.96
C PHE A 250 -8.74 3.92 7.94
N LEU A 251 -7.74 3.89 8.83
CA LEU A 251 -6.81 2.77 8.93
C LEU A 251 -7.06 1.97 10.20
N THR A 252 -6.70 0.70 10.15
CA THR A 252 -6.54 -0.17 11.31
C THR A 252 -5.12 -0.07 11.83
N VAL A 253 -4.98 -0.11 13.15
CA VAL A 253 -3.72 -0.30 13.86
C VAL A 253 -3.80 -1.67 14.48
N ASP A 254 -2.84 -2.54 14.18
CA ASP A 254 -2.91 -3.95 14.54
C ASP A 254 -2.96 -4.11 16.07
N GLU A 255 -2.09 -3.40 16.80
CA GLU A 255 -2.08 -3.38 18.26
C GLU A 255 -1.85 -1.95 18.77
N ILE A 256 -2.45 -1.61 19.92
CA ILE A 256 -2.14 -0.36 20.62
C ILE A 256 -1.70 -0.65 22.04
N GLU A 257 -0.80 0.20 22.54
CA GLU A 257 -0.41 0.19 23.94
C GLU A 257 -0.52 1.62 24.47
N ILE A 258 -1.28 1.81 25.54
CA ILE A 258 -1.43 3.11 26.17
C ILE A 258 -0.80 3.05 27.54
N SER A 259 0.16 3.94 27.75
CA SER A 259 0.80 4.13 29.04
C SER A 259 1.01 5.62 29.27
N ASN A 260 0.57 6.10 30.44
CA ASN A 260 0.65 7.50 30.82
C ASN A 260 0.00 8.44 29.78
N ASN A 261 0.78 9.33 29.16
CA ASN A 261 0.37 10.27 28.12
C ASN A 261 0.91 9.89 26.73
N LYS A 262 1.18 8.60 26.49
CA LYS A 262 1.74 8.08 25.26
C LYS A 262 0.87 6.93 24.72
N ILE A 263 0.62 6.96 23.42
CA ILE A 263 0.03 5.86 22.67
C ILE A 263 1.08 5.28 21.73
N SER A 264 1.33 3.98 21.85
CA SER A 264 2.11 3.22 20.90
C SER A 264 1.19 2.69 19.79
N LEU A 265 1.46 3.07 18.55
CA LEU A 265 0.76 2.52 17.37
C LEU A 265 1.61 1.40 16.80
N ILE A 266 1.18 0.16 17.00
CA ILE A 266 1.96 -1.03 16.68
C ILE A 266 1.43 -1.66 15.39
N GLU A 267 2.28 -1.68 14.37
CA GLU A 267 2.07 -2.45 13.14
C GLU A 267 2.76 -3.79 13.26
N GLY A 268 2.03 -4.88 13.09
CA GLY A 268 2.53 -6.25 13.17
C GLY A 268 2.87 -6.81 11.79
N LYS A 269 4.00 -7.51 11.68
CA LYS A 269 4.27 -8.45 10.58
C LYS A 269 4.67 -9.78 11.17
N HIS A 270 3.99 -10.85 10.76
CA HIS A 270 4.20 -12.19 11.29
C HIS A 270 4.71 -13.15 10.23
N SER A 271 5.56 -14.07 10.67
CA SER A 271 5.98 -15.21 9.89
C SER A 271 5.86 -16.50 10.70
N LYS A 272 5.05 -17.44 10.21
CA LYS A 272 4.90 -18.77 10.80
C LYS A 272 6.08 -19.70 10.49
N ASP A 273 6.60 -19.61 9.27
CA ASP A 273 7.55 -20.60 8.75
C ASP A 273 9.01 -20.09 8.75
N ASN A 274 9.24 -18.79 8.81
CA ASN A 274 10.57 -18.17 8.88
C ASN A 274 10.80 -17.46 10.21
N LEU A 275 12.06 -17.30 10.61
CA LEU A 275 12.48 -16.58 11.83
C LEU A 275 12.09 -15.10 11.82
N ILE A 276 12.03 -14.48 10.63
CA ILE A 276 11.61 -13.10 10.45
C ILE A 276 10.64 -12.99 9.26
N PRO A 277 9.71 -12.01 9.26
CA PRO A 277 8.89 -11.68 8.10
C PRO A 277 9.71 -11.37 6.85
N SER A 278 9.10 -11.55 5.67
CA SER A 278 9.79 -11.27 4.41
C SER A 278 10.15 -9.78 4.27
N LYS A 279 11.15 -9.46 3.45
CA LYS A 279 11.51 -8.05 3.15
C LYS A 279 10.29 -7.27 2.63
N SER A 280 9.44 -7.91 1.82
CA SER A 280 8.21 -7.32 1.28
C SER A 280 7.17 -7.02 2.37
N ASP A 281 6.96 -7.94 3.33
CA ASP A 281 6.09 -7.69 4.50
C ASP A 281 6.62 -6.53 5.37
N ILE A 282 7.94 -6.48 5.58
CA ILE A 282 8.57 -5.41 6.34
C ILE A 282 8.33 -4.05 5.66
N LYS A 283 8.56 -3.95 4.35
CA LYS A 283 8.33 -2.71 3.57
C LYS A 283 6.86 -2.27 3.55
N ASP A 284 5.93 -3.22 3.49
CA ASP A 284 4.51 -2.94 3.68
C ASP A 284 4.24 -2.27 5.04
N GLY A 285 4.87 -2.76 6.10
CA GLY A 285 4.81 -2.15 7.43
C GLY A 285 5.49 -0.77 7.50
N LEU A 286 6.60 -0.58 6.78
CA LEU A 286 7.32 0.70 6.73
C LEU A 286 6.48 1.81 6.07
N ILE A 287 5.61 1.52 5.09
CA ILE A 287 4.66 2.51 4.56
C ILE A 287 3.76 3.06 5.68
N LYS A 288 3.29 2.22 6.60
CA LYS A 288 2.53 2.70 7.77
C LYS A 288 3.42 3.48 8.74
N MET A 289 4.70 3.12 8.89
CA MET A 289 5.65 3.92 9.69
C MET A 289 5.85 5.33 9.11
N ILE A 290 5.87 5.50 7.79
CA ILE A 290 5.90 6.84 7.16
C ILE A 290 4.73 7.69 7.68
N LEU A 291 3.53 7.11 7.75
CA LEU A 291 2.35 7.81 8.26
C LEU A 291 2.47 8.08 9.77
N TYR A 292 2.72 7.05 10.57
CA TYR A 292 2.71 7.15 12.03
C TYR A 292 3.81 8.08 12.57
N CYS A 293 5.00 8.09 11.98
CA CYS A 293 6.09 9.00 12.37
C CYS A 293 5.77 10.47 12.09
N ASN A 294 4.86 10.74 11.16
CA ASN A 294 4.46 12.09 10.75
C ASN A 294 3.13 12.54 11.35
N LEU A 295 2.52 11.75 12.26
CA LEU A 295 1.31 12.15 12.96
C LEU A 295 1.57 13.30 13.94
N LYS A 296 0.67 14.27 13.91
CA LYS A 296 0.57 15.43 14.80
C LYS A 296 -0.80 15.45 15.44
N ASN A 297 -0.90 16.12 16.59
CA ASN A 297 -2.16 16.31 17.32
C ASN A 297 -2.94 15.00 17.54
N ILE A 298 -2.23 13.93 17.92
CA ILE A 298 -2.89 12.67 18.23
C ILE A 298 -3.80 12.86 19.43
N SER A 299 -5.00 12.31 19.32
CA SER A 299 -6.02 12.32 20.34
C SER A 299 -6.62 10.94 20.47
N VAL A 300 -6.83 10.51 21.71
CA VAL A 300 -7.47 9.25 22.06
C VAL A 300 -8.69 9.60 22.92
N ASN A 301 -9.89 9.31 22.41
CA ASN A 301 -11.16 9.71 23.04
C ASN A 301 -11.19 11.21 23.42
N GLY A 302 -10.69 12.07 22.53
CA GLY A 302 -10.61 13.53 22.76
C GLY A 302 -9.40 14.00 23.58
N LYS A 303 -8.66 13.10 24.23
CA LYS A 303 -7.50 13.46 25.06
C LYS A 303 -6.22 13.43 24.23
N ARG A 304 -5.49 14.54 24.19
CA ARG A 304 -4.21 14.63 23.46
C ARG A 304 -3.17 13.67 24.04
N MET A 305 -2.44 12.95 23.18
CA MET A 305 -1.37 12.03 23.58
C MET A 305 -0.14 12.16 22.67
N ARG A 306 1.03 11.76 23.18
CA ARG A 306 2.24 11.57 22.37
C ARG A 306 2.15 10.26 21.60
N CYS A 307 2.60 10.24 20.35
CA CYS A 307 2.64 9.04 19.53
C CYS A 307 4.00 8.36 19.60
N GLU A 308 4.00 7.04 19.71
CA GLU A 308 5.18 6.19 19.52
C GLU A 308 4.89 5.15 18.43
N PRO A 309 5.36 5.36 17.20
CA PRO A 309 5.24 4.37 16.15
C PRO A 309 6.10 3.14 16.47
N VAL A 310 5.54 1.95 16.27
CA VAL A 310 6.24 0.69 16.48
C VAL A 310 6.00 -0.24 15.29
N LEU A 311 7.08 -0.73 14.69
CA LEU A 311 7.03 -1.86 13.77
C LEU A 311 7.40 -3.13 14.54
N CYS A 312 6.47 -4.06 14.67
CA CYS A 312 6.65 -5.31 15.40
C CYS A 312 6.77 -6.50 14.44
N LEU A 313 7.97 -7.07 14.36
CA LEU A 313 8.25 -8.27 13.60
C LEU A 313 8.14 -9.49 14.51
N THR A 314 7.32 -10.46 14.13
CA THR A 314 7.01 -11.62 14.96
C THR A 314 7.18 -12.93 14.21
N SER A 315 7.48 -13.99 14.96
CA SER A 315 7.55 -15.35 14.42
C SER A 315 7.32 -16.37 15.52
N THR A 316 6.74 -17.51 15.16
CA THR A 316 6.60 -18.69 16.02
C THR A 316 7.94 -19.36 16.32
N LYS A 317 9.00 -19.02 15.57
CA LYS A 317 10.35 -19.58 15.70
C LYS A 317 11.29 -18.73 16.53
N LEU A 318 10.94 -17.47 16.83
CA LEU A 318 11.72 -16.61 17.70
C LEU A 318 11.59 -17.02 19.17
N LYS A 319 12.53 -16.56 20.01
CA LYS A 319 12.57 -16.77 21.45
C LYS A 319 12.83 -15.42 22.13
N GLY A 320 11.96 -15.05 23.06
CA GLY A 320 12.00 -13.78 23.78
C GLY A 320 11.71 -12.57 22.88
N SER A 321 12.12 -11.37 23.32
CA SER A 321 11.95 -10.14 22.56
C SER A 321 13.16 -9.21 22.67
N VAL A 322 13.36 -8.37 21.66
CA VAL A 322 14.30 -7.25 21.67
C VAL A 322 13.73 -6.06 20.89
N THR A 323 14.20 -4.86 21.19
CA THR A 323 13.81 -3.63 20.48
C THR A 323 15.03 -2.87 19.95
N SER A 324 14.84 -1.98 18.98
CA SER A 324 15.90 -1.08 18.49
C SER A 324 16.40 -0.08 19.53
N LYS A 325 15.78 -0.02 20.71
CA LYS A 325 16.20 0.82 21.85
C LYS A 325 17.15 0.09 22.81
N ASN A 326 17.21 -1.24 22.74
CA ASN A 326 18.16 -2.03 23.51
C ASN A 326 19.59 -1.71 23.08
N ASN A 327 20.56 -1.97 23.97
CA ASN A 327 21.97 -1.76 23.63
C ASN A 327 22.46 -2.81 22.61
N LEU A 328 23.60 -2.53 21.97
CA LEU A 328 24.13 -3.39 20.91
C LEU A 328 24.44 -4.81 21.40
N ASN A 329 24.87 -4.96 22.65
CA ASN A 329 25.21 -6.28 23.22
C ASN A 329 23.96 -7.13 23.44
N GLU A 330 22.86 -6.54 23.91
CA GLU A 330 21.56 -7.21 24.03
C GLU A 330 21.01 -7.64 22.68
N ILE A 331 21.12 -6.79 21.67
CA ILE A 331 20.69 -7.11 20.30
C ILE A 331 21.52 -8.26 19.72
N LYS A 332 22.85 -8.24 19.88
CA LYS A 332 23.74 -9.33 19.45
C LYS A 332 23.41 -10.65 20.13
N LYS A 333 23.28 -10.64 21.47
CA LYS A 333 22.86 -11.81 22.25
C LYS A 333 21.50 -12.36 21.79
N TYR A 334 20.56 -11.48 21.43
CA TYR A 334 19.27 -11.90 20.88
C TYR A 334 19.43 -12.59 19.51
N PHE A 335 20.27 -12.05 18.62
CA PHE A 335 20.54 -12.65 17.30
C PHE A 335 21.19 -14.03 17.43
N GLU A 336 22.19 -14.16 18.30
CA GLU A 336 22.87 -15.42 18.59
C GLU A 336 21.91 -16.46 19.18
N LYS A 337 21.12 -16.08 20.19
CA LYS A 337 20.11 -16.95 20.82
C LYS A 337 19.10 -17.50 19.83
N ASN A 338 18.71 -16.69 18.85
CA ASN A 338 17.73 -17.05 17.83
C ASN A 338 18.38 -17.63 16.55
N LYS A 339 19.71 -17.75 16.51
CA LYS A 339 20.48 -18.28 15.37
C LYS A 339 20.12 -17.60 14.05
N LEU A 340 19.98 -16.27 14.04
CA LEU A 340 19.70 -15.53 12.80
C LEU A 340 20.88 -15.67 11.83
N SER A 341 20.56 -15.86 10.54
CA SER A 341 21.59 -15.92 9.50
C SER A 341 22.22 -14.53 9.26
N PRO A 342 23.42 -14.45 8.66
CA PRO A 342 24.05 -13.18 8.31
C PRO A 342 23.15 -12.26 7.47
N LEU A 343 22.39 -12.81 6.52
CA LEU A 343 21.44 -12.06 5.69
C LEU A 343 20.27 -11.50 6.51
N GLN A 344 19.75 -12.28 7.47
CA GLN A 344 18.69 -11.82 8.38
C GLN A 344 19.19 -10.72 9.30
N ILE A 345 20.39 -10.86 9.85
CA ILE A 345 21.04 -9.84 10.69
C ILE A 345 21.24 -8.55 9.89
N ALA A 346 21.75 -8.65 8.66
CA ALA A 346 21.93 -7.49 7.78
C ALA A 346 20.59 -6.77 7.51
N LEU A 347 19.54 -7.52 7.15
CA LEU A 347 18.20 -6.99 6.94
C LEU A 347 17.67 -6.26 8.19
N ILE A 348 17.74 -6.89 9.36
CA ILE A 348 17.26 -6.28 10.61
C ILE A 348 18.09 -5.04 10.97
N ASN A 349 19.40 -5.05 10.76
CA ASN A 349 20.25 -3.89 11.00
C ASN A 349 19.88 -2.70 10.10
N GLU A 350 19.54 -2.92 8.83
CA GLU A 350 19.01 -1.86 7.97
C GLU A 350 17.69 -1.28 8.50
N VAL A 351 16.78 -2.14 8.98
CA VAL A 351 15.53 -1.67 9.60
C VAL A 351 15.79 -0.92 10.91
N ILE A 352 16.79 -1.31 11.71
CA ILE A 352 17.21 -0.58 12.92
C ILE A 352 17.80 0.79 12.55
N LYS A 353 18.59 0.88 11.49
CA LYS A 353 19.10 2.17 10.99
C LYS A 353 17.93 3.08 10.58
N GLU A 354 16.95 2.52 9.88
CA GLU A 354 15.76 3.26 9.44
C GLU A 354 14.91 3.71 10.61
N SER A 355 14.74 2.85 11.62
CA SER A 355 13.97 3.15 12.83
C SER A 355 14.58 4.29 13.62
N LYS A 356 15.92 4.30 13.77
CA LYS A 356 16.65 5.39 14.40
C LYS A 356 16.53 6.70 13.61
N ALA A 357 16.68 6.64 12.29
CA ALA A 357 16.58 7.83 11.44
C ALA A 357 15.18 8.48 11.47
N ASN A 358 14.13 7.67 11.61
CA ASN A 358 12.74 8.12 11.55
C ASN A 358 12.01 8.15 12.91
N LYS A 359 12.72 7.84 14.00
CA LYS A 359 12.21 7.87 15.38
C LYS A 359 11.02 6.93 15.62
N PHE A 360 11.03 5.73 15.03
CA PHE A 360 10.13 4.64 15.41
C PHE A 360 10.87 3.52 16.14
N THR A 361 10.13 2.65 16.82
CA THR A 361 10.70 1.48 17.48
C THR A 361 10.54 0.25 16.59
N LEU A 362 11.63 -0.45 16.30
CA LEU A 362 11.56 -1.82 15.79
C LEU A 362 11.49 -2.77 16.99
N LYS A 363 10.52 -3.69 17.01
CA LYS A 363 10.40 -4.75 18.03
C LYS A 363 10.42 -6.10 17.35
N LEU A 364 11.33 -6.98 17.75
CA LEU A 364 11.32 -8.39 17.39
C LEU A 364 10.80 -9.19 18.59
N LYS A 365 9.79 -10.05 18.38
CA LYS A 365 9.26 -10.89 19.47
C LYS A 365 8.81 -12.26 18.97
N TYR A 366 8.91 -13.25 19.84
CA TYR A 366 8.11 -14.46 19.71
C TYR A 366 6.62 -14.13 19.71
N SER A 367 5.86 -14.81 18.85
CA SER A 367 4.40 -14.77 18.89
C SER A 367 3.84 -16.06 18.27
N LYS A 368 2.76 -16.60 18.85
CA LYS A 368 2.16 -17.90 18.47
C LYS A 368 1.30 -17.83 17.21
#